data_AF-A0A0A3XUH2-F1
#
_entry.id   AF-A0A0A3XUH2-F1
#
_cell.length_a   1.000
_cell.length_b   1.000
_cell.length_c   1.000
_cell.angle_alpha   90.00
_cell.angle_beta   90.00
_cell.angle_gamma   90.00
#
_symmetry.space_group_name_H-M   'P 1'
#
loop_
_entity.id
_entity.type
_entity.pdbx_description
1 polymer ?
#
loop_
_entity_poly.entity_id
_entity_poly.type
_entity_poly.pdbx_seq_one_letter_code
_entity_poly.pdbx_strand_id
1 'polypeptide(L)' 'MNRVTSCAGCGHGLVPLLSAKGRAELSCLWCEGIEARTVDMAKWADSPIGKPERITRQPFE' A
#
# COMPACT_ATOMS: atom_id res chain seq x y z
N MET A 1 -30.22 -1.38 12.70
CA MET A 1 -28.74 -1.32 12.64
C MET A 1 -28.33 -1.73 11.23
N ASN A 2 -28.33 -0.78 10.29
CA ASN A 2 -27.95 -1.06 8.89
C ASN A 2 -26.42 -1.12 8.82
N ARG A 3 -25.85 -2.28 9.11
CA ARG A 3 -24.40 -2.47 8.96
C ARG A 3 -24.11 -2.43 7.46
N VAL A 4 -23.46 -1.35 7.03
CA VAL A 4 -22.89 -1.26 5.68
C VAL A 4 -21.92 -2.43 5.54
N THR A 5 -22.18 -3.34 4.60
CA THR A 5 -21.36 -4.54 4.36
C THR A 5 -20.35 -4.35 3.23
N SER A 6 -20.27 -3.15 2.67
CA SER A 6 -19.39 -2.81 1.55
C SER A 6 -18.53 -1.59 1.84
N CYS A 7 -17.30 -1.60 1.33
CA CYS A 7 -16.35 -0.50 1.47
C CYS A 7 -16.81 0.68 0.59
N ALA A 8 -16.93 1.88 1.18
CA ALA A 8 -17.29 3.09 0.44
C ALA A 8 -16.23 3.50 -0.61
N GLY A 9 -14.97 3.08 -0.44
CA GLY A 9 -13.89 3.42 -1.35
C GLY A 9 -13.75 2.49 -2.56
N CYS A 10 -13.93 1.17 -2.38
CA CYS A 10 -13.71 0.20 -3.45
C CYS A 10 -14.89 -0.73 -3.75
N GLY A 11 -16.01 -0.59 -3.03
CA GLY A 11 -17.22 -1.40 -3.20
C GLY A 11 -17.14 -2.85 -2.71
N HIS A 12 -15.95 -3.36 -2.37
CA HIS A 12 -15.78 -4.74 -1.90
C HIS A 12 -16.39 -4.98 -0.52
N GLY A 13 -16.71 -6.25 -0.24
CA GLY A 13 -17.24 -6.66 1.05
C GLY A 13 -16.31 -6.34 2.21
N LEU A 14 -16.87 -5.80 3.30
CA LEU A 14 -16.17 -5.62 4.56
C LEU A 14 -16.16 -6.93 5.33
N VAL A 15 -15.03 -7.22 5.98
CA VAL A 15 -14.89 -8.40 6.84
C VAL A 15 -14.78 -7.97 8.30
N PRO A 16 -15.38 -8.71 9.25
CA PRO A 16 -15.20 -8.46 10.66
C PRO A 16 -13.79 -8.87 11.09
N LEU A 17 -13.03 -7.93 11.63
CA LEU A 17 -11.69 -8.10 12.16
C LEU A 17 -11.65 -7.77 13.65
N LEU A 18 -10.90 -8.54 14.43
CA LEU A 18 -10.72 -8.31 15.85
C LEU A 18 -9.82 -7.08 16.08
N SER A 19 -10.38 -6.05 16.69
CA SER A 19 -9.61 -4.89 17.16
C SER A 19 -8.83 -5.23 18.44
N ALA A 20 -7.79 -4.44 18.73
CA ALA A 20 -7.03 -4.52 19.98
C ALA A 20 -7.89 -4.33 21.24
N LYS A 21 -9.10 -3.75 21.10
CA LYS A 21 -10.08 -3.58 22.19
C LYS A 21 -10.98 -4.81 22.37
N GLY A 22 -10.70 -5.91 21.67
CA GLY A 22 -11.47 -7.17 21.73
C GLY A 22 -12.83 -7.11 21.02
N ARG A 23 -13.11 -6.04 20.26
CA ARG A 23 -14.36 -5.89 19.49
C ARG A 23 -14.14 -6.23 18.03
N ALA A 24 -15.12 -6.86 17.39
CA ALA A 24 -15.12 -7.06 15.94
C ALA A 24 -15.54 -5.77 15.24
N GLU A 25 -14.63 -5.21 14.45
CA GLU A 25 -14.85 -4.03 13.60
C GLU A 25 -14.81 -4.43 12.13
N LEU A 26 -15.59 -3.76 11.29
CA LEU A 26 -15.62 -4.05 9.86
C LEU A 26 -14.45 -3.34 9.16
N SER A 27 -13.62 -4.13 8.46
CA SER A 27 -12.42 -3.67 7.77
C SER A 27 -12.46 -4.07 6.30
N CYS A 28 -11.82 -3.26 5.44
CA CYS A 28 -11.67 -3.54 4.02
C CYS A 28 -10.25 -4.02 3.73
N LEU A 29 -10.04 -5.33 3.74
CA LEU A 29 -8.72 -5.92 3.50
C LEU A 29 -8.18 -5.66 2.09
N TRP A 30 -9.05 -5.33 1.12
CA TRP A 30 -8.60 -4.95 -0.22
C TRP A 30 -7.88 -3.60 -0.21
N CYS A 31 -8.50 -2.57 0.38
CA CYS A 31 -7.88 -1.25 0.50
C CYS A 31 -6.65 -1.27 1.42
N GLU A 32 -6.74 -1.97 2.55
CA GLU A 32 -5.61 -2.10 3.49
C GLU A 32 -4.44 -2.85 2.85
N GLY A 33 -4.72 -3.89 2.05
CA GLY A 33 -3.70 -4.59 1.27
C GLY A 33 -3.04 -3.73 0.18
N ILE A 34 -3.81 -2.84 -0.46
CA ILE A 34 -3.28 -1.85 -1.43
C ILE A 34 -2.35 -0.86 -0.72
N GLU A 35 -2.75 -0.35 0.44
CA GLU A 35 -1.95 0.58 1.24
C GLU A 35 -0.63 -0.07 1.67
N ALA A 36 -0.68 -1.29 2.21
CA ALA A 36 0.51 -2.04 2.61
C ALA A 36 1.49 -2.27 1.44
N ARG A 37 0.98 -2.60 0.24
CA ARG A 37 1.80 -2.75 -0.97
C ARG A 37 2.39 -1.43 -1.44
N THR A 38 1.64 -0.34 -1.33
CA THR A 38 2.11 1.00 -1.70
C THR A 38 3.26 1.43 -0.78
N VAL A 39 3.14 1.17 0.53
CA VAL A 39 4.22 1.40 1.51
C VAL A 39 5.44 0.53 1.22
N ASP A 40 5.26 -0.73 0.84
CA ASP A 40 6.38 -1.59 0.45
C ASP A 40 7.08 -1.05 -0.80
N MET A 41 6.34 -0.72 -1.86
CA MET A 41 6.89 -0.13 -3.09
C MET A 41 7.65 1.19 -2.85
N ALA A 42 7.20 2.02 -1.92
CA ALA A 42 7.92 3.23 -1.54
C ALA A 42 9.33 2.93 -1.00
N LYS A 43 9.50 1.85 -0.21
CA LYS A 43 10.83 1.44 0.29
C LYS A 43 11.79 1.02 -0.83
N TRP A 44 11.26 0.46 -1.92
CA TRP A 44 12.08 0.09 -3.08
C TRP A 44 12.45 1.30 -3.95
N ALA A 45 11.56 2.30 -4.04
CA ALA A 45 11.83 3.53 -4.79
C ALA A 45 12.97 4.37 -4.19
N ASP A 46 13.18 4.29 -2.88
CA ASP A 46 14.27 4.98 -2.16
C ASP A 46 15.59 4.19 -2.16
N SER A 47 15.71 3.10 -2.93
CA SER A 47 16.96 2.33 -2.98
C SER A 47 18.10 3.15 -3.62
N PRO A 48 19.20 3.42 -2.90
CA PRO A 48 20.32 4.21 -3.42
C PRO A 48 21.09 3.49 -4.55
N ILE A 49 20.80 2.21 -4.78
CA ILE A 49 21.44 1.35 -5.79
C ILE A 49 20.96 1.61 -7.23
N GLY A 50 19.92 2.43 -7.42
CA GLY A 50 19.26 2.63 -8.72
C GLY A 50 19.61 3.91 -9.49
N LYS A 51 20.42 4.83 -8.96
CA LYS A 51 20.87 6.00 -9.75
C LYS A 51 22.18 5.64 -10.44
N PRO A 52 22.20 5.28 -11.73
CA PRO A 52 23.45 5.25 -12.46
C PRO A 52 24.08 6.63 -12.34
N GLU A 53 25.30 6.68 -11.82
CA GLU A 53 26.11 7.88 -11.84
C GLU A 53 26.09 8.39 -13.29
N ARG A 54 25.75 9.66 -13.49
CA ARG A 54 25.58 10.23 -14.82
C ARG A 54 26.96 10.20 -15.47
N ILE A 55 27.27 9.16 -16.25
CA ILE A 55 28.54 9.04 -16.96
C ILE A 55 28.63 10.26 -17.88
N THR A 56 29.44 11.23 -17.48
CA THR A 56 29.81 12.37 -18.31
C THR A 56 30.40 11.78 -19.58
N ARG A 57 29.72 12.00 -20.72
CA ARG A 57 30.19 11.55 -22.04
C ARG A 57 31.60 12.10 -22.27
N GLN A 58 32.61 11.26 -22.12
CA GLN A 58 33.97 11.62 -22.51
C GLN A 58 34.03 11.63 -24.05
N PRO A 59 34.55 12.69 -24.67
CA PRO A 59 34.81 12.68 -26.10
C PRO A 59 35.91 11.63 -26.39
N PHE A 60 35.65 10.77 -27.38
CA PHE A 60 36.67 9.89 -27.92
C PHE A 60 37.64 10.76 -28.75
N GLU A 61 38.90 10.85 -28.33
CA GLU A 61 40.02 11.26 -29.18
C GLU A 61 40.44 10.11 -30.12
#